data_AF-S6BBS3-F1
#
_entry.id   AF-S6BBS3-F1
#
_cell.length_a   1.000
_cell.length_b   1.000
_cell.length_c   1.000
_cell.angle_alpha   90.00
_cell.angle_beta   90.00
_cell.angle_gamma   90.00
#
_symmetry.space_group_name_H-M   'P 1'
#
loop_
_entity.id
_entity.type
_entity.pdbx_description
1 polymer ?
#
loop_
_entity_poly.entity_id
_entity_poly.type
_entity_poly.pdbx_seq_one_letter_code
_entity_poly.pdbx_strand_id
1 'polypeptide(L)'
;MLGDAGDDLLIGGQGSDTLTGGTGTDTFYWQVGDADGAIDTVTDFTKGSGGDVLDFSDVLTGESAADVNTLVNYLTVTYNNNTNTSTITVDTNGAGTAGGTLTVQVQGVDLTGGTNSADQSTILQTLLDDGNLVVDP
;
A
#
# COMPACT_ATOMS: atom_id res chain seq x y z
N MET A 1 5.37 6.04 -14.26
CA MET A 1 6.69 6.40 -13.73
C MET A 1 7.51 5.13 -13.55
N LEU A 2 8.82 5.20 -13.78
CA LEU A 2 9.74 4.05 -13.80
C LEU A 2 10.94 4.37 -12.89
N GLY A 3 11.33 3.46 -11.99
CA GLY A 3 12.56 3.56 -11.18
C GLY A 3 13.82 3.08 -11.91
N ASP A 4 13.67 2.04 -12.73
CA ASP A 4 14.72 1.33 -13.48
C ASP A 4 15.49 0.30 -12.65
N ALA A 5 16.75 0.56 -12.27
CA ALA A 5 17.56 -0.43 -11.57
C ALA A 5 18.28 0.21 -10.38
N GLY A 6 18.19 -0.43 -9.22
CA GLY A 6 18.60 0.13 -7.94
C GLY A 6 17.43 0.15 -6.97
N ASP A 7 17.65 0.71 -5.79
CA ASP A 7 16.59 0.91 -4.80
C ASP A 7 16.02 2.32 -5.01
N ASP A 8 14.83 2.42 -5.59
CA ASP A 8 14.25 3.69 -6.01
C ASP A 8 13.13 4.19 -5.09
N LEU A 9 12.95 5.50 -5.01
CA LEU A 9 11.80 6.14 -4.35
C LEU A 9 10.86 6.70 -5.43
N LEU A 10 9.65 6.15 -5.49
CA LEU A 10 8.64 6.49 -6.48
C LEU A 10 7.46 7.24 -5.84
N ILE A 11 7.23 8.48 -6.28
CA ILE A 11 6.11 9.34 -5.88
C ILE A 11 5.30 9.72 -7.13
N GLY A 12 4.06 9.22 -7.25
CA GLY A 12 3.17 9.55 -8.37
C GLY A 12 2.65 10.99 -8.31
N GLY A 13 2.23 11.40 -7.12
CA GLY A 13 1.58 12.67 -6.86
C GLY A 13 0.06 12.56 -6.97
N GLN A 14 -0.59 13.65 -7.40
CA GLN A 14 -2.05 13.70 -7.57
C GLN A 14 -2.49 13.08 -8.90
N GLY A 15 -3.70 12.53 -8.91
CA GLY A 15 -4.27 11.83 -10.06
C GLY A 15 -3.96 10.33 -10.05
N SER A 16 -4.39 9.65 -11.12
CA SER A 16 -4.18 8.21 -11.27
C SER A 16 -2.84 7.94 -11.93
N ASP A 17 -1.91 7.36 -11.18
CA ASP A 17 -0.57 7.04 -11.63
C ASP A 17 -0.35 5.55 -11.87
N THR A 18 0.59 5.25 -12.76
CA THR A 18 1.13 3.90 -12.95
C THR A 18 2.60 3.92 -12.58
N LEU A 19 2.98 3.17 -11.56
CA LEU A 19 4.30 3.12 -10.96
C LEU A 19 4.93 1.74 -11.20
N THR A 20 6.18 1.75 -11.65
CA THR A 20 6.95 0.55 -11.95
C THR A 20 8.33 0.74 -11.32
N GLY A 21 8.67 -0.07 -10.33
CA GLY A 21 9.94 0.06 -9.60
C GLY A 21 11.12 -0.34 -10.46
N GLY A 22 11.04 -1.54 -11.05
CA GLY A 22 12.10 -2.15 -11.82
C GLY A 22 12.83 -3.21 -11.01
N THR A 23 14.17 -3.19 -10.98
CA THR A 23 14.95 -4.16 -10.21
C THR A 23 15.59 -3.52 -9.00
N GLY A 24 15.38 -4.09 -7.82
CA GLY A 24 15.96 -3.63 -6.57
C GLY A 24 14.94 -3.76 -5.46
N THR A 25 15.12 -3.01 -4.38
CA THR A 25 14.12 -2.83 -3.32
C THR A 25 13.55 -1.42 -3.44
N ASP A 26 12.39 -1.31 -4.07
CA ASP A 26 11.78 -0.02 -4.40
C ASP A 26 10.78 0.43 -3.33
N THR A 27 10.70 1.74 -3.11
CA THR A 27 9.73 2.36 -2.19
C THR A 27 8.72 3.18 -2.98
N PHE A 28 7.46 2.78 -2.93
CA PHE A 28 6.33 3.53 -3.45
C PHE A 28 5.75 4.38 -2.33
N TYR A 29 5.78 5.70 -2.49
CA TYR A 29 5.49 6.65 -1.42
C TYR A 29 4.38 7.63 -1.84
N TRP A 30 3.46 7.86 -0.91
CA TRP A 30 2.32 8.77 -1.09
C TRP A 30 2.30 9.84 -0.01
N GLN A 31 1.98 11.06 -0.43
CA GLN A 31 1.88 12.24 0.42
C GLN A 31 0.42 12.53 0.77
N VAL A 32 0.16 13.28 1.85
CA VAL A 32 -1.20 13.71 2.26
C VAL A 32 -2.04 14.26 1.09
N GLY A 33 -1.39 14.98 0.16
CA GLY A 33 -2.05 15.59 -1.00
C GLY A 33 -2.51 14.62 -2.09
N ASP A 34 -2.05 13.37 -2.06
CA ASP A 34 -2.28 12.33 -3.08
C ASP A 34 -3.56 11.53 -2.79
N ALA A 35 -4.14 11.66 -1.59
CA ALA A 35 -5.44 11.08 -1.24
C ALA A 35 -6.63 11.86 -1.85
N ASP A 36 -6.60 12.05 -3.17
CA ASP A 36 -7.58 12.83 -3.95
C ASP A 36 -8.74 11.99 -4.52
N GLY A 37 -8.77 10.68 -4.19
CA GLY A 37 -9.76 9.72 -4.67
C GLY A 37 -9.39 9.06 -6.01
N ALA A 38 -8.24 9.39 -6.59
CA ALA A 38 -7.69 8.66 -7.71
C ALA A 38 -7.22 7.26 -7.30
N ILE A 39 -6.97 6.43 -8.32
CA ILE A 39 -6.47 5.07 -8.15
C ILE A 39 -5.09 5.00 -8.79
N ASP A 40 -4.11 4.62 -7.98
CA ASP A 40 -2.75 4.35 -8.42
C ASP A 40 -2.53 2.87 -8.67
N THR A 41 -1.59 2.57 -9.55
CA THR A 41 -1.29 1.21 -9.99
C THR A 41 0.20 0.94 -9.87
N VAL A 42 0.58 -0.02 -9.05
CA VAL A 42 1.94 -0.57 -8.99
C VAL A 42 1.99 -1.85 -9.83
N THR A 43 2.94 -1.94 -10.76
CA THR A 43 2.93 -2.98 -11.80
C THR A 43 3.83 -4.18 -11.55
N ASP A 44 4.84 -4.06 -10.69
CA ASP A 44 5.94 -5.03 -10.55
C ASP A 44 6.42 -5.24 -9.12
N PHE A 45 5.53 -5.00 -8.15
CA PHE A 45 5.83 -5.10 -6.72
C PHE A 45 6.38 -6.48 -6.34
N THR A 46 7.48 -6.51 -5.62
CA THR A 46 8.12 -7.70 -5.07
C THR A 46 7.82 -7.80 -3.58
N LYS A 47 6.97 -8.75 -3.17
CA LYS A 47 6.66 -8.96 -1.75
C LYS A 47 7.69 -9.83 -1.00
N GLY A 48 7.62 -9.78 0.33
CA GLY A 48 8.45 -10.54 1.26
C GLY A 48 9.64 -9.72 1.78
N SER A 49 10.35 -10.29 2.75
CA SER A 49 11.54 -9.67 3.36
C SER A 49 12.62 -9.32 2.32
N GLY A 50 12.99 -8.04 2.26
CA GLY A 50 13.93 -7.50 1.27
C GLY A 50 13.31 -7.24 -0.11
N GLY A 51 11.99 -7.34 -0.23
CA GLY A 51 11.23 -6.86 -1.37
C GLY A 51 10.86 -5.39 -1.24
N ASP A 52 9.99 -4.93 -2.12
CA ASP A 52 9.54 -3.55 -2.24
C ASP A 52 8.66 -3.12 -1.06
N VAL A 53 8.52 -1.80 -0.93
CA VAL A 53 7.89 -1.13 0.20
C VAL A 53 6.75 -0.23 -0.28
N LEU A 54 5.58 -0.40 0.32
CA LEU A 54 4.48 0.56 0.23
C LEU A 54 4.55 1.47 1.46
N ASP A 55 4.87 2.74 1.26
CA ASP A 55 5.02 3.71 2.34
C ASP A 55 3.84 4.68 2.35
N PHE A 56 3.00 4.52 3.38
CA PHE A 56 1.83 5.34 3.66
C PHE A 56 2.04 6.22 4.91
N SER A 57 3.27 6.36 5.41
CA SER A 57 3.56 7.09 6.64
C SER A 57 3.11 8.56 6.61
N ASP A 58 3.17 9.20 5.44
CA ASP A 58 2.74 10.60 5.32
C ASP A 58 1.23 10.74 5.10
N VAL A 59 0.55 9.77 4.49
CA VAL A 59 -0.93 9.81 4.35
C VAL A 59 -1.68 9.37 5.61
N LEU A 60 -1.05 8.56 6.47
CA LEU A 60 -1.61 8.09 7.74
C LEU A 60 -1.07 8.87 8.93
N THR A 61 -1.37 10.17 9.03
CA THR A 61 -0.84 11.00 10.11
C THR A 61 -1.55 10.72 11.44
N GLY A 62 -0.81 10.27 12.46
CA GLY A 62 -1.32 10.09 13.83
C GLY A 62 -1.89 8.71 14.16
N GLU A 63 -1.83 7.78 13.21
CA GLU A 63 -2.30 6.40 13.37
C GLU A 63 -1.08 5.47 13.39
N SER A 64 -0.62 5.15 14.59
CA SER A 64 0.64 4.42 14.80
C SER A 64 0.54 2.96 14.36
N ALA A 65 1.61 2.48 13.70
CA ALA A 65 1.86 1.07 13.42
C ALA A 65 1.90 0.18 14.69
N ALA A 66 2.01 0.78 15.88
CA ALA A 66 2.21 0.06 17.14
C ALA A 66 1.01 -0.81 17.55
N ASP A 67 -0.18 -0.54 17.03
CA ASP A 67 -1.34 -1.42 17.19
C ASP A 67 -2.00 -1.70 15.84
N VAL A 68 -1.68 -2.85 15.25
CA VAL A 68 -2.34 -3.32 14.03
C VAL A 68 -3.87 -3.35 14.15
N ASN A 69 -4.42 -3.53 15.35
CA ASN A 69 -5.88 -3.56 15.55
C ASN A 69 -6.54 -2.18 15.40
N THR A 70 -5.78 -1.09 15.50
CA THR A 70 -6.28 0.25 15.14
C THR A 70 -6.07 0.53 13.67
N LEU A 71 -4.94 0.08 13.10
CA LEU A 71 -4.60 0.26 11.69
C LEU A 71 -5.64 -0.34 10.73
N VAL A 72 -6.27 -1.47 11.08
CA VAL A 72 -7.33 -2.08 10.26
C VAL A 72 -8.56 -1.19 10.04
N ASN A 73 -8.75 -0.14 10.84
CA ASN A 73 -9.84 0.83 10.62
C ASN A 73 -9.53 1.83 9.50
N TYR A 74 -8.24 2.00 9.18
CA TYR A 74 -7.75 2.98 8.21
C TYR A 74 -7.17 2.32 6.96
N LEU A 75 -6.68 1.09 7.09
CA LEU A 75 -6.02 0.39 6.01
C LEU A 75 -6.73 -0.95 5.75
N THR A 76 -7.25 -1.10 4.54
CA THR A 76 -7.85 -2.36 4.09
C THR A 76 -7.10 -2.87 2.87
N VAL A 77 -6.81 -4.17 2.87
CA VAL A 77 -6.15 -4.88 1.78
C VAL A 77 -7.07 -5.99 1.30
N THR A 78 -7.43 -5.96 0.03
CA THR A 78 -8.22 -7.00 -0.63
C THR A 78 -7.44 -7.60 -1.79
N TYR A 79 -7.83 -8.77 -2.25
CA TYR A 79 -7.22 -9.42 -3.41
C TYR A 79 -8.30 -9.97 -4.35
N ASN A 80 -8.19 -9.62 -5.63
CA ASN A 80 -9.09 -10.09 -6.68
C ASN A 80 -8.40 -11.16 -7.53
N ASN A 81 -8.77 -12.42 -7.30
CA ASN A 81 -8.25 -13.57 -8.04
C ASN A 81 -8.50 -13.53 -9.55
N ASN A 82 -9.55 -12.84 -10.02
CA ASN A 82 -9.88 -12.78 -11.44
C ASN A 82 -8.94 -11.85 -12.21
N THR A 83 -8.49 -10.77 -11.56
CA THR A 83 -7.57 -9.79 -12.17
C THR A 83 -6.14 -9.97 -11.68
N ASN A 84 -5.89 -10.86 -10.71
CA ASN A 84 -4.62 -11.03 -10.02
C ASN A 84 -4.11 -9.67 -9.49
N THR A 85 -4.95 -8.98 -8.72
CA THR A 85 -4.67 -7.62 -8.25
C THR A 85 -5.02 -7.49 -6.78
N SER A 86 -4.05 -7.06 -5.97
CA SER A 86 -4.32 -6.59 -4.61
C SER A 86 -4.74 -5.13 -4.64
N THR A 87 -5.73 -4.76 -3.83
CA THR A 87 -6.16 -3.37 -3.67
C THR A 87 -6.00 -2.98 -2.21
N ILE A 88 -5.20 -1.94 -1.99
CA ILE A 88 -5.04 -1.28 -0.71
C ILE A 88 -5.90 -0.03 -0.73
N THR A 89 -6.72 0.15 0.29
CA THR A 89 -7.48 1.38 0.52
C THR A 89 -7.03 1.98 1.83
N VAL A 90 -6.58 3.24 1.76
CA VAL A 90 -6.18 4.05 2.90
C VAL A 90 -7.26 5.11 3.12
N ASP A 91 -7.93 5.05 4.27
CA ASP A 91 -8.82 6.08 4.78
C ASP A 91 -7.97 7.05 5.64
N THR A 92 -7.70 8.24 5.11
CA THR A 92 -6.77 9.19 5.75
C THR A 92 -7.36 9.90 6.98
N ASN A 93 -8.67 9.80 7.24
CA ASN A 93 -9.29 10.52 8.35
C ASN A 93 -10.29 9.68 9.17
N GLY A 94 -10.44 8.38 8.85
CA GLY A 94 -11.35 7.47 9.53
C GLY A 94 -12.83 7.82 9.37
N ALA A 95 -13.17 8.72 8.44
CA ALA A 95 -14.55 9.12 8.17
C ALA A 95 -15.20 8.25 7.07
N GLY A 96 -14.53 7.18 6.65
CA GLY A 96 -14.91 6.36 5.51
C GLY A 96 -14.66 7.08 4.18
N THR A 97 -15.43 6.74 3.16
CA THR A 97 -15.31 7.30 1.79
C THR A 97 -15.67 8.78 1.67
N ALA A 98 -16.07 9.44 2.77
CA ALA A 98 -16.41 10.86 2.80
C ALA A 98 -15.21 11.76 3.17
N GLY A 99 -14.09 11.16 3.59
CA GLY A 99 -12.77 11.78 3.70
C GLY A 99 -11.87 11.38 2.54
N GLY A 100 -10.74 12.07 2.34
CA GLY A 100 -9.78 11.71 1.30
C GLY A 100 -9.38 10.24 1.43
N THR A 101 -9.61 9.45 0.38
CA THR A 101 -9.20 8.05 0.32
C THR A 101 -8.10 7.92 -0.71
N LEU A 102 -7.01 7.26 -0.36
CA LEU A 102 -6.02 6.79 -1.32
C LEU A 102 -6.33 5.33 -1.68
N THR A 103 -6.35 5.01 -2.97
CA THR A 103 -6.51 3.63 -3.43
C THR A 103 -5.31 3.23 -4.28
N VAL A 104 -4.63 2.16 -3.87
CA VAL A 104 -3.49 1.61 -4.59
C VAL A 104 -3.80 0.20 -5.05
N GLN A 105 -3.61 -0.08 -6.33
CA GLN A 105 -3.73 -1.39 -6.93
C GLN A 105 -2.34 -1.96 -7.21
N VAL A 106 -2.05 -3.12 -6.64
CA VAL A 106 -0.81 -3.85 -6.90
C VAL A 106 -1.11 -5.02 -7.82
N GLN A 107 -0.61 -4.95 -9.05
CA GLN A 107 -0.84 -5.95 -10.08
C GLN A 107 0.11 -7.13 -9.92
N GLY A 108 -0.38 -8.34 -10.21
CA GLY A 108 0.45 -9.54 -10.24
C GLY A 108 0.73 -10.17 -8.88
N VAL A 109 0.35 -9.51 -7.78
CA VAL A 109 0.73 -9.88 -6.42
C VAL A 109 -0.49 -10.06 -5.54
N ASP A 110 -0.50 -11.16 -4.80
CA ASP A 110 -1.41 -11.39 -3.67
C ASP A 110 -0.74 -10.96 -2.35
N LEU A 111 -1.15 -9.81 -1.83
CA LEU A 111 -0.73 -9.25 -0.54
C LEU A 111 -1.49 -9.83 0.65
N THR A 112 -2.57 -10.59 0.42
CA THR A 112 -3.35 -11.27 1.50
C THR A 112 -2.75 -12.61 1.92
N GLY A 113 -1.62 -12.98 1.31
CA GLY A 113 -0.85 -14.18 1.65
C GLY A 113 -1.54 -15.49 1.25
N GLY A 114 -2.48 -15.47 0.31
CA GLY A 114 -3.27 -16.64 -0.08
C GLY A 114 -4.19 -17.16 1.02
N THR A 115 -4.25 -16.45 2.15
CA THR A 115 -5.21 -16.75 3.20
C THR A 115 -6.54 -16.19 2.76
N ASN A 116 -7.50 -17.05 2.41
CA ASN A 116 -8.91 -16.65 2.28
C ASN A 116 -9.52 -16.21 3.63
N SER A 117 -8.68 -15.87 4.62
CA SER A 117 -9.06 -15.43 5.93
C SER A 117 -9.07 -13.91 5.90
N ALA A 118 -10.29 -13.35 5.95
CA ALA A 118 -10.62 -11.93 5.92
C ALA A 118 -10.12 -11.14 7.15
N ASP A 119 -9.07 -11.61 7.82
CA ASP A 119 -8.51 -10.95 8.99
C ASP A 119 -7.46 -9.93 8.55
N GLN A 120 -7.94 -8.70 8.37
CA GLN A 120 -7.10 -7.57 8.04
C GLN A 120 -5.91 -7.44 9.01
N SER A 121 -6.07 -7.79 10.29
CA SER A 121 -5.00 -7.65 11.27
C SER A 121 -3.80 -8.56 10.92
N THR A 122 -4.07 -9.81 10.54
CA THR A 122 -3.03 -10.77 10.15
C THR A 122 -2.34 -10.34 8.86
N ILE A 123 -3.11 -9.86 7.88
CA ILE A 123 -2.58 -9.38 6.60
C ILE A 123 -1.64 -8.20 6.83
N LEU A 124 -2.10 -7.18 7.55
CA LEU A 124 -1.31 -5.99 7.83
C LEU A 124 -0.08 -6.32 8.68
N GLN A 125 -0.22 -7.16 9.71
CA GLN A 125 0.92 -7.60 10.52
C GLN A 125 1.98 -8.31 9.68
N THR A 126 1.56 -9.18 8.76
CA THR A 126 2.51 -9.88 7.87
C THR A 126 3.27 -8.89 6.98
N LEU A 127 2.57 -7.91 6.41
CA LEU A 127 3.21 -6.90 5.56
C LEU A 127 4.17 -5.99 6.34
N LEU A 128 3.83 -5.65 7.60
CA LEU A 128 4.72 -4.92 8.50
C LEU A 128 5.95 -5.76 8.88
N ASP A 129 5.75 -7.04 9.22
CA ASP A 129 6.83 -7.96 9.61
C ASP A 129 7.80 -8.24 8.45
N ASP A 130 7.27 -8.39 7.22
CA ASP A 130 8.07 -8.56 6.00
C ASP A 130 8.73 -7.25 5.55
N GLY A 131 8.35 -6.10 6.12
CA GLY A 131 8.85 -4.78 5.75
C GLY A 131 8.29 -4.24 4.43
N ASN A 132 7.23 -4.85 3.90
CA ASN A 132 6.57 -4.41 2.67
C ASN A 132 5.59 -3.24 2.89
N LEU A 133 5.29 -2.92 4.14
CA LEU A 133 4.38 -1.84 4.52
C LEU A 133 5.06 -0.95 5.56
N VAL A 134 5.03 0.35 5.31
CA VAL A 134 5.47 1.38 6.26
C VAL A 134 4.30 2.33 6.51
N VAL A 135 4.03 2.62 7.79
CA VAL A 135 3.04 3.59 8.25
C VAL A 135 3.67 4.44 9.36
N ASP A 136 2.97 5.46 9.86
CA ASP A 136 3.48 6.38 10.89
C ASP A 136 3.92 5.61 12.16
N PRO A 137 5.12 5.89 12.73
CA PRO A 137 5.60 5.25 13.96
C PRO A 137 4.75 5.51 15.21
#